data_AF-A0A7X6V9J8-F1
#
_entry.id   AF-A0A7X6V9J8-F1
#
_cell.length_a   1.000
_cell.length_b   1.000
_cell.length_c   1.000
_cell.angle_alpha   90.00
_cell.angle_beta   90.00
_cell.angle_gamma   90.00
#
_symmetry.space_group_name_H-M   'P 1'
#
loop_
_entity.id
_entity.type
_entity.pdbx_description
1 polymer ?
#
loop_
_entity_poly.entity_id
_entity_poly.type
_entity_poly.pdbx_seq_one_letter_code
_entity_poly.pdbx_strand_id
1 'polypeptide(L)' 'MRQQIVYSEAFKLRVLRALETSEVASFSAARRLYGIGGEGTIKSWALKYGKEHLVGKV' A
#
# COMPACT_ATOMS: atom_id res chain seq x y z
N MET A 1 -19.97 -1.20 16.35
CA MET A 1 -19.20 -0.05 15.80
C MET A 1 -18.05 -0.59 14.98
N ARG A 2 -17.94 -0.25 13.68
CA ARG A 2 -16.79 -0.68 12.87
C ARG A 2 -15.62 0.25 13.20
N GLN A 3 -14.55 -0.28 13.78
CA GLN A 3 -13.31 0.49 13.93
C GLN A 3 -12.72 0.70 12.54
N GLN A 4 -12.82 1.94 12.04
CA GLN A 4 -12.20 2.30 10.79
C GLN A 4 -10.73 2.61 11.08
N ILE A 5 -9.83 1.73 10.63
CA ILE A 5 -8.39 1.94 10.77
C ILE A 5 -8.01 3.14 9.89
N VAL A 6 -7.72 4.27 10.51
CA VAL A 6 -7.27 5.48 9.81
C VAL A 6 -5.75 5.42 9.68
N TYR A 7 -5.27 5.15 8.47
CA TYR A 7 -3.85 5.22 8.17
C TYR A 7 -3.45 6.67 7.88
N SER A 8 -2.39 7.15 8.53
CA SER A 8 -1.81 8.46 8.26
C SER A 8 -1.22 8.53 6.85
N GLU A 9 -1.19 9.72 6.25
CA GLU A 9 -0.65 9.88 4.88
C GLU A 9 0.84 9.52 4.79
N ALA A 10 1.62 9.86 5.81
CA ALA A 10 3.03 9.48 5.90
C ALA A 10 3.20 7.95 5.85
N PHE A 11 2.31 7.20 6.53
CA PHE A 11 2.32 5.74 6.49
C PHE A 11 2.00 5.22 5.08
N LYS A 12 0.96 5.76 4.43
CA LYS A 12 0.58 5.37 3.05
C LYS A 12 1.74 5.58 2.08
N LEU A 13 2.38 6.74 2.15
CA LEU A 13 3.53 7.09 1.31
C LEU A 13 4.74 6.19 1.59
N ARG A 14 5.00 5.84 2.85
CA ARG A 14 6.08 4.92 3.22
C ARG A 14 5.87 3.53 2.60
N VAL A 15 4.66 2.99 2.67
CA VAL A 15 4.30 1.70 2.05
C VAL A 15 4.49 1.74 0.53
N LEU A 16 4.02 2.83 -0.11
CA LEU A 16 4.16 3.00 -1.56
C LEU A 16 5.62 3.18 -2.00
N ARG A 17 6.45 3.88 -1.22
CA ARG A 17 7.89 3.97 -1.48
C ARG A 17 8.56 2.60 -1.39
N ALA A 18 8.22 1.80 -0.38
CA ALA A 18 8.80 0.47 -0.21
C ALA A 18 8.47 -0.47 -1.40
N LEU A 19 7.29 -0.31 -2.00
CA LEU A 19 6.93 -0.98 -3.26
C LEU A 19 7.72 -0.43 -4.46
N GLU A 20 7.93 0.89 -4.52
CA GLU A 20 8.68 1.55 -5.59
C GLU A 20 10.17 1.21 -5.56
N THR A 21 10.78 1.18 -4.37
CA THR A 21 12.18 0.78 -4.18
C THR A 21 12.40 -0.72 -4.29
N SER A 22 11.36 -1.50 -4.59
CA SER A 22 11.38 -2.97 -4.60
C SER A 22 11.85 -3.59 -3.27
N GLU A 23 11.78 -2.84 -2.17
CA GLU A 23 11.97 -3.36 -0.80
C GLU A 23 10.88 -4.40 -0.48
N VAL A 24 9.71 -4.23 -1.11
CA VAL A 24 8.60 -5.16 -1.01
C VAL A 24 8.23 -5.67 -2.40
N ALA A 25 8.35 -6.98 -2.59
CA ALA A 25 8.16 -7.61 -3.90
C ALA A 25 6.71 -7.54 -4.43
N SER A 26 5.70 -7.40 -3.57
CA SER A 26 4.29 -7.39 -3.97
C SER A 26 3.37 -6.75 -2.93
N PHE A 27 2.16 -6.38 -3.33
CA PHE A 27 1.12 -5.86 -2.42
C PHE A 27 0.80 -6.83 -1.27
N SER A 28 0.81 -8.14 -1.53
CA SER A 28 0.58 -9.19 -0.52
C SER A 28 1.65 -9.18 0.56
N ALA A 29 2.91 -9.04 0.16
CA ALA A 29 4.04 -8.92 1.07
C ALA A 29 3.96 -7.62 1.88
N ALA A 30 3.59 -6.49 1.25
CA ALA A 30 3.42 -5.21 1.94
C ALA A 30 2.31 -5.27 2.98
N ARG A 31 1.17 -5.88 2.63
CA ARG A 31 0.08 -6.15 3.57
C ARG A 31 0.56 -6.94 4.78
N ARG A 32 1.35 -8.00 4.57
CA ARG A 32 1.82 -8.87 5.64
C ARG A 32 2.87 -8.18 6.51
N LEU A 33 3.77 -7.42 5.90
CA LEU A 33 4.83 -6.68 6.59
C LEU A 33 4.28 -5.54 7.45
N TYR A 34 3.31 -4.79 6.92
CA TYR A 34 2.76 -3.59 7.56
C TYR A 34 1.42 -3.84 8.28
N GLY A 35 0.90 -5.07 8.29
CA GLY A 35 -0.37 -5.41 8.94
C GLY A 35 -1.60 -4.73 8.33
N ILE A 36 -1.61 -4.52 7.01
CA ILE A 36 -2.71 -3.84 6.32
C ILE A 36 -3.84 -4.82 6.06
N GLY A 37 -5.09 -4.41 6.31
CA GLY A 37 -6.25 -5.30 6.21
C GLY A 37 -6.47 -5.95 4.84
N GLY A 38 -5.98 -5.34 3.75
CA GLY A 38 -6.11 -5.90 2.41
C GLY A 38 -5.24 -5.21 1.36
N GLU A 39 -4.96 -5.92 0.28
CA GLU A 39 -4.19 -5.42 -0.86
C GLU A 39 -4.94 -4.32 -1.63
N GLY A 40 -6.27 -4.42 -1.69
CA GLY A 40 -7.13 -3.40 -2.30
C GLY A 40 -6.96 -2.01 -1.66
N THR A 41 -6.68 -1.96 -0.35
CA THR A 41 -6.37 -0.71 0.35
C THR A 41 -5.08 -0.07 -0.18
N ILE A 42 -4.05 -0.88 -0.41
CA ILE A 42 -2.76 -0.40 -0.92
C ILE A 42 -2.88 0.01 -2.40
N LYS A 43 -3.62 -0.76 -3.21
CA LYS A 43 -3.93 -0.41 -4.60
C LYS A 43 -4.69 0.92 -4.70
N SER A 44 -5.67 1.13 -3.82
CA SER A 44 -6.41 2.40 -3.76
C SER A 44 -5.49 3.58 -3.42
N TRP A 45 -4.52 3.40 -2.52
CA TRP A 45 -3.51 4.43 -2.27
C TRP A 45 -2.63 4.66 -3.49
N ALA A 46 -2.14 3.61 -4.14
CA ALA A 46 -1.32 3.73 -5.34
C ALA A 46 -2.04 4.54 -6.43
N LEU A 47 -3.32 4.22 -6.71
CA LEU A 47 -4.17 5.01 -7.61
C LEU A 47 -4.33 6.46 -7.15
N LYS A 48 -4.64 6.69 -5.87
CA LYS A 48 -4.82 8.04 -5.31
C LYS A 48 -3.58 8.92 -5.41
N TYR A 49 -2.39 8.33 -5.28
CA TYR A 49 -1.10 9.04 -5.36
C TYR A 49 -0.48 8.98 -6.78
N GLY A 50 -1.21 8.53 -7.80
CA GLY A 50 -0.73 8.47 -9.19
C GLY A 50 0.37 7.43 -9.46
N LYS A 51 0.52 6.44 -8.58
CA LYS A 51 1.48 5.34 -8.69
C LYS A 51 0.87 4.10 -9.32
N GLU A 52 0.10 4.29 -10.38
CA GLU A 52 -0.58 3.21 -11.11
C GLU A 52 0.41 2.20 -11.73
N HIS A 53 1.61 2.68 -12.08
CA HIS A 53 2.71 1.83 -12.54
C HIS A 53 3.14 0.78 -11.49
N LEU A 54 2.90 0.99 -10.20
CA LEU A 54 3.14 -0.03 -9.16
C LEU A 54 2.06 -1.12 -9.17
N VAL A 55 0.85 -0.79 -9.62
CA VAL A 55 -0.28 -1.73 -9.69
C VAL A 55 -0.16 -2.64 -10.91
N GLY A 56 0.32 -2.11 -12.03
CA GLY A 56 0.54 -2.88 -13.27
C GLY A 56 1.84 -3.68 -13.32
N LYS A 57 2.77 -3.47 -12.38
CA LYS A 57 4.07 -4.18 -12.33
C LYS A 57 4.02 -5.51 -11.56
N VAL A 58 2.92 -5.83 -10.88
CA VAL A 58 2.73 -7.06 -10.09
C VAL A 58 2.16 -8.18 -10.94
#